data_AF-A0A4P6U808-F1
#
_entry.id   AF-A0A4P6U808-F1
#
_cell.length_a   1.000
_cell.length_b   1.000
_cell.length_c   1.000
_cell.angle_alpha   90.00
_cell.angle_beta   90.00
_cell.angle_gamma   90.00
#
_symmetry.space_group_name_H-M   'P 1'
#
loop_
_entity.id
_entity.type
_entity.pdbx_description
1 polymer ?
#
loop_
_entity_poly.entity_id
_entity_poly.type
_entity_poly.pdbx_seq_one_letter_code
_entity_poly.pdbx_strand_id
1 'polypeptide(L)'
;MTGTRPGGRPVRAAAVALLAVLALLAAGCANLPDSSTPLALGTIERPPVSTSVEAPAPGREPDLLLRDFVEASTDPANRHLAARQFLTKDMSGRWDDAASATIVDKIDLILENRTADRAVYTIRANRVGQLEPGGLYQAREGTYEARFSWVKVDGEWRIEDMPPGVIMDRPKFLNSYERKSLYFLDPTAQTVVPDLRWVATSQDQMATQLIGLLIDGPKPSLAGAVRNELGSGVSVLGTITKADGRSSQVGVGLGGIRVDFQGLGKMNTQSRELLAAQVVWTLSSADISGPYVLLADGHPLDERYKDGWTTADVASLNPLATAGATVGLHALRGGGLVSVGDSGVTAVPGYFGASGNLRSLALSQDGSLAAAVAETRRPVPEAQNAFVVGTYDGNVATALEAQSVTRPSWSLDGATVWAAINGSTVVRVVRETGTGKLTVVNVETGEISALGGPITELRLSRDGVRAAMIVDGKVYVATVIRLRDGEYTLTNPRAIAHGLGGAALALDWSTGDTVVVVRSGAEIPVVQLAVDGSRMDPLPSRNLTSPVLTVEASSTTEYVADSRAVFQLNNNDPAGDRYWREVPGLTGVGAVPVLPG
;
A
#
# COMPACT_ATOMS: atom_id res chain seq x y z
N MET A 1 -13.53 -96.83 -8.95
CA MET A 1 -12.07 -96.61 -8.84
C MET A 1 -11.64 -95.66 -9.95
N THR A 2 -10.90 -94.61 -9.57
CA THR A 2 -9.91 -93.84 -10.35
C THR A 2 -10.28 -93.21 -11.70
N GLY A 3 -10.13 -91.88 -11.82
CA GLY A 3 -9.95 -91.23 -13.13
C GLY A 3 -10.21 -89.73 -13.20
N THR A 4 -9.26 -88.93 -12.71
CA THR A 4 -9.17 -87.45 -12.86
C THR A 4 -8.82 -86.99 -14.29
N ARG A 5 -9.17 -85.70 -14.61
CA ARG A 5 -8.46 -84.67 -15.46
C ARG A 5 -9.30 -84.06 -16.62
N PRO A 6 -8.96 -82.86 -17.18
CA PRO A 6 -9.38 -81.55 -16.64
C PRO A 6 -9.79 -80.50 -17.73
N GLY A 7 -10.25 -79.33 -17.28
CA GLY A 7 -9.80 -78.01 -17.77
C GLY A 7 -9.98 -77.61 -19.25
N GLY A 8 -10.93 -76.70 -19.49
CA GLY A 8 -11.06 -75.93 -20.73
C GLY A 8 -11.60 -74.51 -20.52
N ARG A 9 -10.93 -73.72 -19.66
CA ARG A 9 -10.80 -72.24 -19.69
C ARG A 9 -11.97 -71.36 -20.21
N PRO A 10 -12.62 -70.53 -19.37
CA PRO A 10 -13.44 -69.39 -19.82
C PRO A 10 -12.55 -68.15 -20.11
N VAL A 11 -11.47 -68.32 -20.88
CA VAL A 11 -10.56 -67.20 -21.23
C VAL A 11 -11.20 -66.24 -22.24
N ARG A 12 -12.21 -66.70 -23.00
CA ARG A 12 -12.93 -65.86 -23.95
C ARG A 12 -13.89 -64.87 -23.29
N ALA A 13 -14.50 -65.22 -22.15
CA ALA A 13 -15.45 -64.34 -21.47
C ALA A 13 -14.74 -63.18 -20.75
N ALA A 14 -13.57 -63.43 -20.16
CA ALA A 14 -12.78 -62.39 -19.50
C ALA A 14 -12.16 -61.40 -20.51
N ALA A 15 -11.76 -61.86 -21.69
CA ALA A 15 -11.21 -60.99 -22.74
C ALA A 15 -12.28 -60.04 -23.32
N VAL A 16 -13.52 -60.52 -23.50
CA VAL A 16 -14.62 -59.68 -24.01
C VAL A 16 -15.05 -58.63 -22.97
N ALA A 17 -15.07 -58.99 -21.69
CA ALA A 17 -15.37 -58.04 -20.62
C ALA A 17 -14.29 -56.95 -20.50
N LEU A 18 -13.01 -57.30 -20.65
CA LEU A 18 -11.92 -56.33 -20.58
C LEU A 18 -11.91 -55.38 -21.80
N LEU A 19 -12.23 -55.88 -22.99
CA LEU A 19 -12.38 -55.06 -24.20
C LEU A 19 -13.58 -54.10 -24.13
N ALA A 20 -14.70 -54.53 -23.53
CA ALA A 20 -15.87 -53.67 -23.33
C ALA A 20 -15.57 -52.54 -22.32
N VAL A 21 -14.82 -52.83 -21.25
CA VAL A 21 -14.41 -51.82 -20.26
C VAL A 21 -13.38 -50.84 -20.85
N LEU A 22 -12.42 -51.31 -21.67
CA LEU A 22 -11.50 -50.41 -22.38
C LEU A 22 -12.20 -49.51 -23.41
N ALA A 23 -13.24 -50.01 -24.10
CA ALA A 23 -14.02 -49.22 -25.04
C ALA A 23 -14.85 -48.12 -24.34
N LEU A 24 -15.35 -48.40 -23.12
CA LEU A 24 -16.06 -47.41 -22.29
C LEU A 24 -15.15 -46.31 -21.73
N LEU A 25 -13.88 -46.62 -21.46
CA LEU A 25 -12.89 -45.63 -21.00
C LEU A 25 -12.37 -44.74 -22.15
N ALA A 26 -12.41 -45.20 -23.39
CA ALA A 26 -12.00 -44.43 -24.57
C ALA A 26 -13.06 -43.42 -25.07
N ALA A 27 -14.31 -43.51 -24.58
CA ALA A 27 -15.37 -42.54 -24.90
C ALA A 27 -15.41 -41.34 -23.93
N GLY A 28 -14.50 -41.29 -22.95
CA GLY A 28 -14.34 -40.17 -22.01
C GLY A 28 -13.41 -39.08 -22.52
N CYS A 29 -13.54 -38.65 -23.78
CA CYS A 29 -12.91 -37.41 -24.22
C CYS A 29 -13.72 -36.25 -23.64
N ALA A 30 -13.20 -35.61 -22.58
CA ALA A 30 -13.65 -34.28 -22.21
C ALA A 30 -13.33 -33.33 -23.37
N ASN A 31 -14.35 -33.01 -24.16
CA ASN A 31 -14.26 -32.00 -25.21
C ASN A 31 -14.18 -30.64 -24.51
N LEU A 32 -12.96 -30.18 -24.21
CA LEU A 32 -12.73 -28.79 -23.84
C LEU A 32 -12.90 -27.96 -25.13
N PRO A 33 -13.81 -26.97 -25.19
CA PRO A 33 -13.92 -26.14 -26.38
C PRO A 33 -12.63 -25.33 -26.55
N ASP A 34 -11.89 -25.54 -27.64
CA ASP A 34 -10.66 -24.79 -28.00
C ASP A 34 -10.90 -23.32 -28.41
N SER A 35 -12.05 -22.76 -28.08
CA SER A 35 -12.29 -21.33 -28.21
C SER A 35 -13.46 -20.89 -27.32
N SER A 36 -13.17 -20.53 -26.08
CA SER A 36 -13.93 -19.43 -25.49
C SER A 36 -13.34 -18.16 -26.10
N THR A 37 -14.08 -17.48 -26.97
CA THR A 37 -13.85 -16.04 -27.17
C THR A 37 -13.68 -15.43 -25.78
N PRO A 38 -12.62 -14.67 -25.48
CA PRO A 38 -12.52 -13.99 -24.20
C PRO A 38 -13.78 -13.13 -24.09
N LEU A 39 -14.73 -13.59 -23.29
CA LEU A 39 -15.74 -12.69 -22.77
C LEU A 39 -14.90 -11.79 -21.89
N ALA A 40 -14.60 -10.59 -22.38
CA ALA A 40 -14.26 -9.51 -21.50
C ALA A 40 -15.37 -9.54 -20.45
N LEU A 41 -15.04 -10.01 -19.25
CA LEU A 41 -15.80 -9.62 -18.08
C LEU A 41 -15.70 -8.11 -18.16
N GLY A 42 -16.75 -7.49 -18.69
CA GLY A 42 -16.88 -6.05 -18.65
C GLY A 42 -16.52 -5.68 -17.23
N THR A 43 -15.66 -4.67 -17.09
CA THR A 43 -15.52 -3.92 -15.85
C THR A 43 -16.86 -3.98 -15.18
N ILE A 44 -16.94 -4.58 -13.98
CA ILE A 44 -18.18 -4.52 -13.19
C ILE A 44 -18.53 -3.05 -13.23
N GLU A 45 -19.55 -2.69 -14.00
CA GLU A 45 -20.03 -1.34 -14.08
C GLU A 45 -20.60 -1.13 -12.69
N ARG A 46 -19.75 -0.62 -11.81
CA ARG A 46 -20.18 -0.04 -10.57
C ARG A 46 -21.20 0.99 -11.04
N PRO A 47 -22.49 0.82 -10.71
CA PRO A 47 -23.51 1.74 -11.19
C PRO A 47 -22.97 3.14 -10.94
N PRO A 48 -23.05 4.06 -11.92
CA PRO A 48 -22.70 5.44 -11.64
C PRO A 48 -23.44 5.81 -10.36
N VAL A 49 -22.74 6.44 -9.41
CA VAL A 49 -23.38 6.95 -8.19
C VAL A 49 -24.56 7.77 -8.69
N SER A 50 -25.75 7.18 -8.59
CA SER A 50 -26.95 7.82 -9.10
C SER A 50 -27.18 8.94 -8.12
N THR A 51 -26.87 10.16 -8.56
CA THR A 51 -27.19 11.43 -7.89
C THR A 51 -28.69 11.69 -7.91
N SER A 52 -29.49 10.66 -7.68
CA SER A 52 -30.80 10.87 -7.08
C SER A 52 -30.50 11.46 -5.71
N VAL A 53 -30.54 12.80 -5.63
CA VAL A 53 -30.60 13.53 -4.38
C VAL A 53 -31.73 12.89 -3.58
N GLU A 54 -31.39 12.02 -2.65
CA GLU A 54 -32.38 11.31 -1.85
C GLU A 54 -32.99 12.36 -0.93
N ALA A 55 -34.11 12.93 -1.40
CA ALA A 55 -34.80 13.96 -0.66
C ALA A 55 -35.30 13.39 0.67
N PRO A 56 -35.37 14.19 1.73
CA PRO A 56 -35.95 13.76 3.01
C PRO A 56 -37.33 13.13 2.77
N ALA A 57 -37.49 11.87 3.16
CA ALA A 57 -38.74 11.16 2.96
C ALA A 57 -39.88 11.87 3.71
N PRO A 58 -41.02 12.16 3.05
CA PRO A 58 -42.13 12.87 3.67
C PRO A 58 -42.65 12.17 4.94
N GLY A 59 -42.91 12.94 5.99
CA GLY A 59 -43.44 12.44 7.26
C GLY A 59 -42.48 11.54 8.06
N ARG A 60 -41.22 11.39 7.65
CA ARG A 60 -40.22 10.56 8.34
C ARG A 60 -39.77 11.22 9.65
N GLU A 61 -39.51 10.41 10.66
CA GLU A 61 -39.13 10.88 11.99
C GLU A 61 -37.67 11.36 12.05
N PRO A 62 -37.31 12.33 12.92
CA PRO A 62 -35.99 12.95 12.97
C PRO A 62 -34.82 11.99 13.21
N ASP A 63 -35.00 10.92 13.99
CA ASP A 63 -33.95 9.93 14.24
C ASP A 63 -33.57 9.18 12.96
N LEU A 64 -34.56 8.85 12.14
CA LEU A 64 -34.32 8.23 10.84
C LEU A 64 -33.77 9.23 9.83
N LEU A 65 -34.31 10.46 9.80
CA LEU A 65 -33.80 11.53 8.94
C LEU A 65 -32.35 11.92 9.29
N LEU A 66 -31.94 11.84 10.55
CA LEU A 66 -30.55 12.08 10.95
C LEU A 66 -29.61 11.02 10.38
N ARG A 67 -30.03 9.75 10.31
CA ARG A 67 -29.25 8.69 9.65
C ARG A 67 -29.13 8.94 8.16
N ASP A 68 -30.24 9.29 7.51
CA ASP A 68 -30.27 9.64 6.08
C ASP A 68 -29.40 10.88 5.80
N PHE A 69 -29.40 11.87 6.70
CA PHE A 69 -28.53 13.05 6.59
C PHE A 69 -27.05 12.66 6.64
N VAL A 70 -26.64 11.79 7.58
CA VAL A 70 -25.24 11.32 7.66
C VAL A 70 -24.85 10.56 6.39
N GLU A 71 -25.76 9.76 5.84
CA GLU A 71 -25.55 9.07 4.56
C GLU A 71 -25.39 10.06 3.40
N ALA A 72 -26.32 11.00 3.24
CA ALA A 72 -26.27 12.03 2.21
C ALA A 72 -25.05 12.97 2.37
N SER A 73 -24.52 13.12 3.60
CA SER A 73 -23.32 13.92 3.89
C SER A 73 -22.02 13.29 3.41
N THR A 74 -22.06 12.05 2.91
CA THR A 74 -20.88 11.38 2.33
C THR A 74 -20.67 11.75 0.86
N ASP A 75 -21.65 12.35 0.19
CA ASP A 75 -21.52 12.86 -1.19
C ASP A 75 -21.09 14.34 -1.18
N PRO A 76 -19.84 14.67 -1.58
CA PRO A 76 -19.37 16.05 -1.60
C PRO A 76 -19.92 16.87 -2.77
N ALA A 77 -20.64 16.27 -3.72
CA ALA A 77 -21.07 16.94 -4.94
C ALA A 77 -21.90 18.21 -4.64
N ASN A 78 -21.59 19.28 -5.38
CA ASN A 78 -22.28 20.57 -5.29
C ASN A 78 -22.39 21.12 -3.86
N ARG A 79 -21.30 20.99 -3.08
CA ARG A 79 -21.25 21.38 -1.65
C ARG A 79 -22.24 20.58 -0.80
N HIS A 80 -22.21 19.25 -0.93
CA HIS A 80 -23.13 18.35 -0.23
C HIS A 80 -24.60 18.70 -0.46
N LEU A 81 -24.98 18.97 -1.72
CA LEU A 81 -26.32 19.43 -2.09
C LEU A 81 -27.43 18.49 -1.60
N ALA A 82 -27.15 17.18 -1.56
CA ALA A 82 -28.08 16.18 -1.05
C ALA A 82 -28.32 16.35 0.46
N ALA A 83 -27.26 16.42 1.26
CA ALA A 83 -27.36 16.66 2.71
C ALA A 83 -28.04 17.99 3.03
N ARG A 84 -27.81 19.03 2.21
CA ARG A 84 -28.45 20.34 2.37
C ARG A 84 -29.99 20.31 2.28
N GLN A 85 -30.59 19.27 1.68
CA GLN A 85 -32.05 19.12 1.63
C GLN A 85 -32.68 18.81 3.00
N PHE A 86 -31.91 18.27 3.95
CA PHE A 86 -32.37 17.96 5.31
C PHE A 86 -32.36 19.20 6.22
N LEU A 87 -31.71 20.28 5.79
CA LEU A 87 -31.51 21.50 6.57
C LEU A 87 -32.68 22.47 6.37
N THR A 88 -32.94 23.30 7.37
CA THR A 88 -33.73 24.53 7.17
C THR A 88 -33.02 25.46 6.18
N LYS A 89 -33.75 26.38 5.54
CA LYS A 89 -33.15 27.34 4.58
C LYS A 89 -32.04 28.18 5.22
N ASP A 90 -32.23 28.61 6.46
CA ASP A 90 -31.22 29.37 7.22
C ASP A 90 -29.98 28.51 7.50
N MET A 91 -30.16 27.32 8.10
CA MET A 91 -29.07 26.39 8.39
C MET A 91 -28.29 26.02 7.11
N SER A 92 -28.98 25.78 6.00
CA SER A 92 -28.35 25.51 4.70
C SER A 92 -27.55 26.70 4.18
N GLY A 93 -27.98 27.95 4.41
CA GLY A 93 -27.23 29.13 4.02
C GLY A 93 -25.91 29.31 4.78
N ARG A 94 -25.88 28.93 6.07
CA ARG A 94 -24.74 29.14 6.97
C ARG A 94 -23.86 27.91 7.22
N TRP A 95 -24.29 26.71 6.80
CA TRP A 95 -23.52 25.49 7.02
C TRP A 95 -22.21 25.50 6.23
N ASP A 96 -21.11 25.57 6.97
CA ASP A 96 -19.75 25.35 6.47
C ASP A 96 -19.46 23.85 6.41
N ASP A 97 -19.66 23.26 5.24
CA ASP A 97 -19.40 21.85 4.96
C ASP A 97 -17.91 21.55 4.73
N ALA A 98 -17.08 22.59 4.57
CA ALA A 98 -15.64 22.45 4.36
C ALA A 98 -14.83 22.52 5.67
N ALA A 99 -15.45 22.93 6.79
CA ALA A 99 -14.77 23.12 8.07
C ALA A 99 -14.06 21.86 8.58
N SER A 100 -14.69 20.68 8.43
CA SER A 100 -14.08 19.40 8.78
C SER A 100 -14.84 18.25 8.12
N ALA A 101 -14.15 17.13 7.88
CA ALA A 101 -14.79 15.89 7.45
C ALA A 101 -14.35 14.76 8.37
N THR A 102 -15.24 14.37 9.30
CA THR A 102 -14.93 13.39 10.35
C THR A 102 -15.45 12.02 9.97
N ILE A 103 -14.58 11.01 9.98
CA ILE A 103 -14.96 9.62 9.75
C ILE A 103 -15.19 8.95 11.11
N VAL A 104 -16.36 8.32 11.26
CA VAL A 104 -16.78 7.69 12.51
C VAL A 104 -17.26 6.26 12.31
N ASP A 105 -17.31 5.48 13.40
CA ASP A 105 -18.00 4.21 13.50
C ASP A 105 -18.91 4.15 14.74
N LYS A 106 -19.76 3.11 14.82
CA LYS A 106 -20.69 2.86 15.95
C LYS A 106 -21.50 4.10 16.34
N ILE A 107 -22.26 4.62 15.36
CA ILE A 107 -23.10 5.79 15.54
C ILE A 107 -24.32 5.45 16.40
N ASP A 108 -24.35 6.01 17.61
CA ASP A 108 -25.48 6.00 18.53
C ASP A 108 -26.21 7.35 18.48
N LEU A 109 -27.54 7.29 18.45
CA LEU A 109 -28.41 8.47 18.47
C LEU A 109 -29.07 8.57 19.85
N ILE A 110 -28.79 9.66 20.55
CA ILE A 110 -29.34 9.93 21.88
C ILE A 110 -30.41 11.01 21.74
N LEU A 111 -31.67 10.65 22.00
CA LEU A 111 -32.74 11.64 22.12
C LEU A 111 -32.59 12.39 23.43
N GLU A 112 -32.45 13.71 23.37
CA GLU A 112 -32.38 14.54 24.57
C GLU A 112 -33.72 15.15 24.95
N ASN A 113 -34.42 15.72 23.95
CA ASN A 113 -35.69 16.39 24.17
C ASN A 113 -36.56 16.30 22.91
N ARG A 114 -37.89 16.23 23.09
CA ARG A 114 -38.86 16.20 22.00
C ARG A 114 -40.18 16.86 22.39
N THR A 115 -40.68 17.71 21.50
CA THR A 115 -42.05 18.25 21.47
C THR A 115 -42.75 17.84 20.19
N ALA A 116 -43.94 18.39 19.91
CA ALA A 116 -44.69 18.12 18.67
C ALA A 116 -44.01 18.69 17.41
N ASP A 117 -43.22 19.75 17.58
CA ASP A 117 -42.66 20.59 16.53
C ASP A 117 -41.13 20.78 16.62
N ARG A 118 -40.49 20.31 17.71
CA ARG A 118 -39.04 20.39 17.93
C ARG A 118 -38.47 19.09 18.47
N ALA A 119 -37.23 18.78 18.13
CA ALA A 119 -36.49 17.67 18.73
C ALA A 119 -35.00 17.99 18.82
N VAL A 120 -34.30 17.36 19.76
CA VAL A 120 -32.85 17.45 19.89
C VAL A 120 -32.28 16.04 19.99
N TYR A 121 -31.33 15.75 19.12
CA TYR A 121 -30.56 14.51 19.12
C TYR A 121 -29.08 14.81 19.27
N THR A 122 -28.37 13.95 19.97
CA THR A 122 -26.91 13.94 19.99
C THR A 122 -26.40 12.65 19.34
N ILE A 123 -25.56 12.80 18.33
CA ILE A 123 -24.74 11.71 17.79
C ILE A 123 -23.61 11.48 18.79
N ARG A 124 -23.44 10.24 19.23
CA ARG A 124 -22.23 9.75 19.87
C ARG A 124 -21.65 8.64 19.01
N ALA A 125 -20.37 8.73 18.67
CA ALA A 125 -19.70 7.76 17.81
C ALA A 125 -18.22 7.63 18.19
N ASN A 126 -17.52 6.61 17.68
CA ASN A 126 -16.06 6.60 17.75
C ASN A 126 -15.51 7.27 16.50
N ARG A 127 -14.66 8.27 16.67
CA ARG A 127 -13.85 8.83 15.60
C ARG A 127 -12.77 7.82 15.24
N VAL A 128 -12.64 7.58 13.94
CA VAL A 128 -11.63 6.67 13.37
C VAL A 128 -10.74 7.37 12.35
N GLY A 129 -11.14 8.53 11.86
CA GLY A 129 -10.30 9.36 11.01
C GLY A 129 -10.84 10.75 10.74
N GLN A 130 -10.04 11.53 10.06
CA GLN A 130 -10.40 12.84 9.53
C GLN A 130 -9.90 12.95 8.08
N LEU A 131 -10.75 13.48 7.21
CA LEU A 131 -10.38 13.84 5.85
C LEU A 131 -10.14 15.35 5.80
N GLU A 132 -8.94 15.74 5.41
CA GLU A 132 -8.54 17.12 5.21
C GLU A 132 -8.64 17.52 3.73
N PRO A 133 -8.62 18.83 3.43
CA PRO A 133 -8.60 19.34 2.06
C PRO A 133 -7.53 18.66 1.19
N GLY A 134 -7.84 18.51 -0.10
CA GLY A 134 -6.98 17.79 -1.04
C GLY A 134 -6.96 16.28 -0.84
N GLY A 135 -7.95 15.71 -0.14
CA GLY A 135 -8.12 14.25 0.02
C GLY A 135 -7.18 13.63 1.05
N LEU A 136 -6.71 14.40 2.03
CA LEU A 136 -5.69 13.96 2.98
C LEU A 136 -6.33 13.21 4.14
N TYR A 137 -6.19 11.88 4.18
CA TYR A 137 -6.68 11.08 5.30
C TYR A 137 -5.70 11.06 6.47
N GLN A 138 -6.24 11.24 7.67
CA GLN A 138 -5.52 11.07 8.92
C GLN A 138 -6.28 10.13 9.85
N ALA A 139 -5.65 9.01 10.20
CA ALA A 139 -6.14 8.17 11.27
C ALA A 139 -6.17 8.96 12.60
N ARG A 140 -7.32 8.95 13.26
CA ARG A 140 -7.58 9.66 14.51
C ARG A 140 -8.51 8.79 15.36
N GLU A 141 -8.14 8.56 16.61
CA GLU A 141 -9.00 7.85 17.55
C GLU A 141 -9.69 8.82 18.53
N GLY A 142 -10.72 8.33 19.21
CA GLY A 142 -11.40 9.01 20.31
C GLY A 142 -12.91 9.08 20.13
N THR A 143 -13.61 9.60 21.13
CA THR A 143 -15.05 9.80 21.07
C THR A 143 -15.38 11.04 20.22
N TYR A 144 -16.42 10.93 19.41
CA TYR A 144 -17.03 12.04 18.69
C TYR A 144 -18.45 12.27 19.21
N GLU A 145 -18.78 13.53 19.48
CA GLU A 145 -20.13 13.94 19.86
C GLU A 145 -20.57 15.17 19.06
N ALA A 146 -21.79 15.15 18.55
CA ALA A 146 -22.38 16.28 17.81
C ALA A 146 -23.88 16.39 18.09
N ARG A 147 -24.31 17.60 18.47
CA ARG A 147 -25.71 17.92 18.79
C ARG A 147 -26.45 18.46 17.57
N PHE A 148 -27.66 17.97 17.34
CA PHE A 148 -28.54 18.37 16.23
C PHE A 148 -29.89 18.83 16.78
N SER A 149 -30.29 20.05 16.42
CA SER A 149 -31.61 20.60 16.73
C SER A 149 -32.50 20.52 15.50
N TRP A 150 -33.73 20.07 15.68
CA TRP A 150 -34.72 19.85 14.63
C TRP A 150 -35.98 20.67 14.87
N VAL A 151 -36.59 21.14 13.80
CA VAL A 151 -37.86 21.88 13.81
C VAL A 151 -38.76 21.40 12.67
N LYS A 152 -40.08 21.46 12.87
CA LYS A 152 -41.06 21.16 11.83
C LYS A 152 -41.36 22.42 11.00
N VAL A 153 -41.13 22.34 9.68
CA VAL A 153 -41.40 23.39 8.69
C VAL A 153 -42.42 22.83 7.69
N ASP A 154 -43.57 23.49 7.54
CA ASP A 154 -44.66 23.05 6.65
C ASP A 154 -45.09 21.58 6.84
N GLY A 155 -45.04 21.10 8.09
CA GLY A 155 -45.38 19.72 8.44
C GLY A 155 -44.22 18.74 8.41
N GLU A 156 -43.06 19.11 7.85
CA GLU A 156 -41.90 18.26 7.65
C GLU A 156 -40.73 18.60 8.59
N TRP A 157 -40.01 17.60 9.06
CA TRP A 157 -38.85 17.81 9.93
C TRP A 157 -37.62 18.30 9.16
N ARG A 158 -36.92 19.31 9.71
CA ARG A 158 -35.67 19.87 9.17
C ARG A 158 -34.69 20.18 10.29
N ILE A 159 -33.38 20.09 10.00
CA ILE A 159 -32.30 20.45 10.92
C ILE A 159 -32.22 21.98 11.00
N GLU A 160 -32.46 22.52 12.19
CA GLU A 160 -32.40 23.96 12.52
C GLU A 160 -30.99 24.39 12.92
N ASP A 161 -30.25 23.53 13.61
CA ASP A 161 -28.90 23.82 14.08
C ASP A 161 -28.03 22.56 14.19
N MET A 162 -26.76 22.69 13.81
CA MET A 162 -25.74 21.64 13.88
C MET A 162 -24.33 22.26 13.86
N PRO A 163 -23.29 21.52 14.32
CA PRO A 163 -21.90 21.94 14.19
C PRO A 163 -21.46 22.10 12.71
N PRO A 164 -20.40 22.88 12.45
CA PRO A 164 -19.82 22.94 11.11
C PRO A 164 -19.10 21.62 10.76
N GLY A 165 -18.94 21.36 9.46
CA GLY A 165 -18.33 20.16 8.90
C GLY A 165 -19.32 19.03 8.62
N VAL A 166 -18.78 17.92 8.12
CA VAL A 166 -19.49 16.70 7.73
C VAL A 166 -19.07 15.51 8.60
N ILE A 167 -20.02 14.61 8.83
CA ILE A 167 -19.81 13.34 9.51
C ILE A 167 -20.04 12.24 8.49
N MET A 168 -19.09 11.31 8.36
CA MET A 168 -19.18 10.18 7.45
C MET A 168 -19.05 8.87 8.22
N ASP A 169 -19.99 7.97 8.02
CA ASP A 169 -19.87 6.59 8.47
C ASP A 169 -18.72 5.90 7.70
N ARG A 170 -17.83 5.18 8.41
CA ARG A 170 -16.64 4.58 7.81
C ARG A 170 -16.95 3.64 6.64
N PRO A 171 -17.85 2.65 6.77
CA PRO A 171 -18.29 1.84 5.62
C PRO A 171 -18.74 2.66 4.42
N LYS A 172 -19.53 3.73 4.63
CA LYS A 172 -19.99 4.60 3.53
C LYS A 172 -18.84 5.37 2.89
N PHE A 173 -17.93 5.94 3.69
CA PHE A 173 -16.72 6.59 3.20
C PHE A 173 -15.89 5.66 2.30
N LEU A 174 -15.65 4.43 2.75
CA LEU A 174 -14.87 3.44 2.00
C LEU A 174 -15.55 2.98 0.69
N ASN A 175 -16.87 3.18 0.56
CA ASN A 175 -17.63 2.86 -0.64
C ASN A 175 -17.73 4.04 -1.62
N SER A 176 -17.79 5.27 -1.12
CA SER A 176 -17.97 6.48 -1.92
C SER A 176 -16.67 7.16 -2.34
N TYR A 177 -15.61 7.00 -1.54
CA TYR A 177 -14.30 7.57 -1.84
C TYR A 177 -13.34 6.47 -2.32
N GLU A 178 -12.54 6.83 -3.31
CA GLU A 178 -11.46 5.99 -3.80
C GLU A 178 -10.12 6.53 -3.33
N ARG A 179 -9.27 5.62 -2.87
CA ARG A 179 -7.87 5.93 -2.57
C ARG A 179 -7.06 5.88 -3.86
N LYS A 180 -6.40 6.98 -4.21
CA LYS A 180 -5.53 7.12 -5.39
C LYS A 180 -4.15 7.60 -4.97
N SER A 181 -3.14 7.25 -5.76
CA SER A 181 -1.76 7.68 -5.54
C SER A 181 -1.40 8.77 -6.53
N LEU A 182 -1.04 9.94 -6.03
CA LEU A 182 -0.30 10.92 -6.84
C LEU A 182 1.17 10.55 -6.79
N TYR A 183 1.83 10.49 -7.94
CA TYR A 183 3.25 10.18 -7.98
C TYR A 183 4.05 11.47 -8.08
N PHE A 184 5.08 11.61 -7.24
CA PHE A 184 6.11 12.66 -7.29
C PHE A 184 7.47 12.02 -7.48
N LEU A 185 8.51 12.76 -7.83
CA LEU A 185 9.84 12.18 -8.03
C LEU A 185 10.58 12.05 -6.72
N ASP A 186 11.33 10.96 -6.56
CA ASP A 186 12.33 10.89 -5.49
C ASP A 186 13.45 11.93 -5.74
N PRO A 187 14.23 12.33 -4.71
CA PRO A 187 15.27 13.35 -4.85
C PRO A 187 16.35 13.03 -5.90
N THR A 188 16.60 11.75 -6.18
CA THR A 188 17.58 11.26 -7.16
C THR A 188 17.00 11.03 -8.55
N ALA A 189 15.67 11.14 -8.71
CA ALA A 189 14.94 10.91 -9.96
C ALA A 189 15.17 9.52 -10.58
N GLN A 190 15.31 8.51 -9.73
CA GLN A 190 15.39 7.09 -10.09
C GLN A 190 14.03 6.40 -10.05
N THR A 191 13.06 6.94 -9.31
CA THR A 191 11.71 6.40 -9.20
C THR A 191 10.68 7.49 -8.87
N VAL A 192 9.41 7.09 -8.80
CA VAL A 192 8.33 7.94 -8.30
C VAL A 192 7.81 7.45 -6.94
N VAL A 193 7.44 8.40 -6.09
CA VAL A 193 7.01 8.25 -4.71
C VAL A 193 5.49 8.48 -4.64
N PRO A 194 4.70 7.53 -4.12
CA PRO A 194 3.26 7.69 -4.04
C PRO A 194 2.86 8.64 -2.90
N ASP A 195 1.91 9.53 -3.14
CA ASP A 195 1.22 10.36 -2.16
C ASP A 195 -0.28 10.05 -2.19
N LEU A 196 -0.74 9.29 -1.19
CA LEU A 196 -2.11 8.81 -1.08
C LEU A 196 -3.11 9.93 -0.87
N ARG A 197 -4.14 10.00 -1.73
CA ARG A 197 -5.29 10.90 -1.65
C ARG A 197 -6.60 10.13 -1.74
N TRP A 198 -7.58 10.53 -0.94
CA TRP A 198 -8.96 10.04 -1.00
C TRP A 198 -9.81 11.00 -1.82
N VAL A 199 -10.35 10.53 -2.93
CA VAL A 199 -11.12 11.32 -3.89
C VAL A 199 -12.51 10.74 -4.05
N ALA A 200 -13.51 11.61 -4.16
CA ALA A 200 -14.89 11.24 -4.49
C ALA A 200 -15.32 12.05 -5.70
N THR A 201 -15.20 11.44 -6.87
CA THR A 201 -15.59 12.04 -8.15
C THR A 201 -16.01 10.95 -9.13
N SER A 202 -16.74 11.31 -10.17
CA SER A 202 -17.10 10.36 -11.23
C SER A 202 -15.87 9.93 -12.02
N GLN A 203 -15.93 8.73 -12.61
CA GLN A 203 -14.79 8.16 -13.33
C GLN A 203 -14.31 9.06 -14.49
N ASP A 204 -15.23 9.75 -15.17
CA ASP A 204 -14.94 10.67 -16.26
C ASP A 204 -14.34 12.02 -15.82
N GLN A 205 -14.37 12.33 -14.52
CA GLN A 205 -13.74 13.50 -13.91
C GLN A 205 -12.46 13.15 -13.13
N MET A 206 -12.14 11.87 -12.99
CA MET A 206 -10.98 11.39 -12.23
C MET A 206 -9.67 11.96 -12.76
N ALA A 207 -9.47 11.99 -14.09
CA ALA A 207 -8.25 12.57 -14.68
C ALA A 207 -8.07 14.04 -14.29
N THR A 208 -9.13 14.84 -14.41
CA THR A 208 -9.12 16.26 -14.01
C THR A 208 -8.82 16.44 -12.53
N GLN A 209 -9.44 15.65 -11.67
CA GLN A 209 -9.21 15.68 -10.23
C GLN A 209 -7.76 15.37 -9.87
N LEU A 210 -7.17 14.32 -10.47
CA LEU A 210 -5.79 13.90 -10.15
C LEU A 210 -4.75 14.87 -10.70
N ILE A 211 -4.95 15.42 -11.92
CA ILE A 211 -4.06 16.45 -12.47
C ILE A 211 -4.12 17.73 -11.63
N GLY A 212 -5.32 18.14 -11.19
CA GLY A 212 -5.48 19.28 -10.27
C GLY A 212 -4.69 19.09 -8.98
N LEU A 213 -4.81 17.92 -8.35
CA LEU A 213 -4.06 17.63 -7.12
C LEU A 213 -2.54 17.52 -7.34
N LEU A 214 -2.09 17.04 -8.51
CA LEU A 214 -0.66 17.04 -8.87
C LEU A 214 -0.10 18.47 -8.99
N ILE A 215 -0.90 19.40 -9.54
CA ILE A 215 -0.56 20.81 -9.63
C ILE A 215 -0.52 21.46 -8.24
N ASP A 216 -1.49 21.13 -7.37
CA ASP A 216 -1.50 21.58 -5.97
C ASP A 216 -0.27 21.10 -5.19
N GLY A 217 0.26 19.93 -5.58
CA GLY A 217 1.53 19.41 -5.10
C GLY A 217 1.42 18.37 -3.98
N PRO A 218 2.58 17.89 -3.48
CA PRO A 218 2.63 16.84 -2.48
C PRO A 218 2.08 17.31 -1.14
N LYS A 219 1.62 16.38 -0.31
CA LYS A 219 1.14 16.72 1.03
C LYS A 219 2.27 17.34 1.86
N PRO A 220 1.96 18.21 2.85
CA PRO A 220 2.98 18.95 3.60
C PRO A 220 4.06 18.06 4.24
N SER A 221 3.68 16.90 4.76
CA SER A 221 4.61 15.93 5.38
C SER A 221 5.55 15.23 4.40
N LEU A 222 5.29 15.33 3.09
CA LEU A 222 6.10 14.71 2.03
C LEU A 222 6.87 15.75 1.19
N ALA A 223 6.42 17.01 1.18
CA ALA A 223 6.93 18.05 0.29
C ALA A 223 8.45 18.28 0.36
N GLY A 224 9.06 18.12 1.54
CA GLY A 224 10.51 18.26 1.72
C GLY A 224 11.35 17.08 1.22
N ALA A 225 10.71 15.97 0.83
CA ALA A 225 11.38 14.72 0.48
C ALA A 225 11.16 14.28 -0.98
N VAL A 226 10.40 15.05 -1.76
CA VAL A 226 10.08 14.74 -3.16
C VAL A 226 10.27 15.96 -4.04
N ARG A 227 10.36 15.74 -5.35
CA ARG A 227 10.37 16.79 -6.37
C ARG A 227 9.07 16.77 -7.16
N ASN A 228 8.58 17.96 -7.51
CA ASN A 228 7.42 18.14 -8.38
C ASN A 228 7.83 18.95 -9.62
N GLU A 229 7.77 18.35 -10.81
CA GLU A 229 8.15 19.02 -12.06
C GLU A 229 7.10 20.04 -12.55
N LEU A 230 5.88 20.01 -12.02
CA LEU A 230 4.85 21.01 -12.33
C LEU A 230 5.15 22.37 -11.65
N GLY A 231 5.95 22.40 -10.59
CA GLY A 231 6.37 23.66 -9.93
C GLY A 231 5.21 24.59 -9.53
N SER A 232 5.52 25.85 -9.25
CA SER A 232 4.51 26.88 -8.96
C SER A 232 4.11 27.61 -10.25
N GLY A 233 2.81 27.79 -10.49
CA GLY A 233 2.29 28.59 -11.61
C GLY A 233 1.96 27.81 -12.88
N VAL A 234 2.12 26.47 -12.85
CA VAL A 234 1.55 25.62 -13.89
C VAL A 234 0.05 25.47 -13.69
N SER A 235 -0.67 25.48 -14.80
CA SER A 235 -2.11 25.21 -14.86
C SER A 235 -2.44 24.38 -16.09
N VAL A 236 -3.68 23.91 -16.20
CA VAL A 236 -4.16 23.25 -17.41
C VAL A 236 -4.79 24.29 -18.34
N LEU A 237 -4.35 24.30 -19.60
CA LEU A 237 -4.95 25.10 -20.66
C LEU A 237 -6.18 24.38 -21.23
N GLY A 238 -7.37 24.95 -21.02
CA GLY A 238 -8.62 24.38 -21.52
C GLY A 238 -9.09 23.16 -20.72
N THR A 239 -9.79 22.25 -21.38
CA THR A 239 -10.35 21.04 -20.74
C THR A 239 -9.52 19.81 -21.07
N ILE A 240 -9.37 18.91 -20.10
CA ILE A 240 -8.78 17.59 -20.35
C ILE A 240 -9.76 16.77 -21.19
N THR A 241 -9.25 16.15 -22.25
CA THR A 241 -10.04 15.40 -23.23
C THR A 241 -9.47 14.00 -23.42
N LYS A 242 -10.15 13.16 -24.20
CA LYS A 242 -9.54 11.94 -24.76
C LYS A 242 -8.40 12.31 -25.70
N ALA A 243 -7.52 11.35 -26.02
CA ALA A 243 -6.40 11.59 -26.93
C ALA A 243 -6.87 12.08 -28.33
N ASP A 244 -8.08 11.68 -28.74
CA ASP A 244 -8.74 12.10 -30.00
C ASP A 244 -9.49 13.44 -29.92
N GLY A 245 -9.46 14.13 -28.76
CA GLY A 245 -10.09 15.43 -28.54
C GLY A 245 -11.55 15.40 -28.08
N ARG A 246 -12.17 14.22 -27.89
CA ARG A 246 -13.53 14.14 -27.31
C ARG A 246 -13.54 14.51 -25.83
N SER A 247 -14.57 15.24 -25.41
CA SER A 247 -14.76 15.69 -24.01
C SER A 247 -15.66 14.79 -23.17
N SER A 248 -16.28 13.76 -23.76
CA SER A 248 -17.11 12.80 -23.04
C SER A 248 -16.32 11.53 -22.69
N GLN A 249 -16.67 10.91 -21.54
CA GLN A 249 -16.07 9.65 -21.08
C GLN A 249 -14.54 9.71 -20.93
N VAL A 250 -13.99 10.88 -20.58
CA VAL A 250 -12.53 11.10 -20.45
C VAL A 250 -11.95 10.15 -19.41
N GLY A 251 -10.96 9.34 -19.78
CA GLY A 251 -10.37 8.33 -18.89
C GLY A 251 -11.24 7.11 -18.60
N VAL A 252 -12.42 7.01 -19.24
CA VAL A 252 -13.28 5.82 -19.19
C VAL A 252 -13.04 4.97 -20.44
N GLY A 253 -12.72 3.70 -20.19
CA GLY A 253 -12.42 2.71 -21.24
C GLY A 253 -11.16 3.06 -22.03
N LEU A 254 -11.09 2.55 -23.25
CA LEU A 254 -9.99 2.84 -24.16
C LEU A 254 -10.20 4.20 -24.85
N GLY A 255 -9.12 4.94 -25.08
CA GLY A 255 -9.18 6.23 -25.78
C GLY A 255 -8.11 7.25 -25.38
N GLY A 256 -7.27 6.94 -24.40
CA GLY A 256 -6.20 7.82 -23.96
C GLY A 256 -6.69 9.12 -23.33
N ILE A 257 -5.74 9.97 -22.97
CA ILE A 257 -5.97 11.28 -22.36
C ILE A 257 -5.13 12.33 -23.09
N ARG A 258 -5.66 13.54 -23.22
CA ARG A 258 -4.94 14.73 -23.67
C ARG A 258 -4.98 15.80 -22.59
N VAL A 259 -3.80 16.24 -22.15
CA VAL A 259 -3.61 17.34 -21.20
C VAL A 259 -2.69 18.39 -21.83
N ASP A 260 -3.09 19.65 -21.78
CA ASP A 260 -2.26 20.77 -22.20
C ASP A 260 -1.90 21.60 -20.97
N PHE A 261 -0.61 21.62 -20.62
CA PHE A 261 -0.11 22.37 -19.49
C PHE A 261 0.34 23.75 -19.95
N GLN A 262 -0.07 24.78 -19.23
CA GLN A 262 0.41 26.13 -19.40
C GLN A 262 1.45 26.45 -18.32
N GLY A 263 2.52 27.15 -18.69
CA GLY A 263 3.48 27.69 -17.72
C GLY A 263 4.59 26.74 -17.30
N LEU A 264 4.84 25.66 -18.05
CA LEU A 264 5.93 24.71 -17.79
C LEU A 264 7.35 25.31 -17.94
N GLY A 265 7.47 26.54 -18.42
CA GLY A 265 8.75 27.20 -18.65
C GLY A 265 9.60 26.46 -19.69
N LYS A 266 10.90 26.81 -19.76
CA LYS A 266 11.85 26.09 -20.64
C LYS A 266 12.38 24.84 -19.91
N MET A 267 11.82 23.68 -20.23
CA MET A 267 12.32 22.39 -19.76
C MET A 267 13.34 21.78 -20.73
N ASN A 268 14.36 21.10 -20.21
CA ASN A 268 15.24 20.24 -21.02
C ASN A 268 14.58 18.87 -21.26
N THR A 269 15.18 18.03 -22.10
CA THR A 269 14.65 16.70 -22.44
C THR A 269 14.44 15.82 -21.20
N GLN A 270 15.41 15.79 -20.28
CA GLN A 270 15.31 14.99 -19.06
C GLN A 270 14.12 15.42 -18.18
N SER A 271 13.96 16.72 -17.92
CA SER A 271 12.84 17.23 -17.12
C SER A 271 11.48 16.95 -17.75
N ARG A 272 11.38 16.94 -19.08
CA ARG A 272 10.14 16.55 -19.78
C ARG A 272 9.82 15.08 -19.58
N GLU A 273 10.81 14.20 -19.66
CA GLU A 273 10.64 12.76 -19.40
C GLU A 273 10.25 12.51 -17.94
N LEU A 274 10.85 13.24 -16.99
CA LEU A 274 10.51 13.16 -15.57
C LEU A 274 9.08 13.65 -15.28
N LEU A 275 8.67 14.76 -15.90
CA LEU A 275 7.28 15.24 -15.83
C LEU A 275 6.30 14.23 -16.43
N ALA A 276 6.63 13.66 -17.59
CA ALA A 276 5.82 12.63 -18.21
C ALA A 276 5.67 11.43 -17.29
N ALA A 277 6.74 10.95 -16.65
CA ALA A 277 6.69 9.87 -15.68
C ALA A 277 5.77 10.19 -14.49
N GLN A 278 5.88 11.39 -13.93
CA GLN A 278 5.04 11.87 -12.83
C GLN A 278 3.53 11.78 -13.17
N VAL A 279 3.16 12.26 -14.36
CA VAL A 279 1.77 12.28 -14.82
C VAL A 279 1.28 10.89 -15.22
N VAL A 280 2.07 10.15 -16.01
CA VAL A 280 1.72 8.83 -16.54
C VAL A 280 1.52 7.82 -15.41
N TRP A 281 2.41 7.77 -14.42
CA TRP A 281 2.25 6.85 -13.29
C TRP A 281 1.06 7.21 -12.40
N THR A 282 0.77 8.50 -12.22
CA THR A 282 -0.44 8.94 -11.51
C THR A 282 -1.70 8.47 -12.21
N LEU A 283 -1.84 8.72 -13.51
CA LEU A 283 -3.03 8.34 -14.27
C LEU A 283 -3.16 6.82 -14.43
N SER A 284 -2.06 6.12 -14.77
CA SER A 284 -2.07 4.67 -14.95
C SER A 284 -2.42 3.92 -13.67
N SER A 285 -1.93 4.37 -12.50
CA SER A 285 -2.27 3.74 -11.21
C SER A 285 -3.72 3.96 -10.78
N ALA A 286 -4.40 4.92 -11.40
CA ALA A 286 -5.82 5.21 -11.21
C ALA A 286 -6.71 4.49 -12.24
N ASP A 287 -6.18 3.49 -12.96
CA ASP A 287 -6.84 2.74 -14.04
C ASP A 287 -7.22 3.59 -15.27
N ILE A 288 -6.60 4.77 -15.44
CA ILE A 288 -6.80 5.62 -16.62
C ILE A 288 -5.79 5.22 -17.68
N SER A 289 -6.28 4.54 -18.72
CA SER A 289 -5.44 4.00 -19.80
C SER A 289 -4.93 5.08 -20.75
N GLY A 290 -3.69 4.91 -21.20
CA GLY A 290 -3.10 5.71 -22.28
C GLY A 290 -3.69 5.42 -23.67
N PRO A 291 -3.14 6.03 -24.74
CA PRO A 291 -1.94 6.88 -24.75
C PRO A 291 -2.16 8.23 -24.04
N TYR A 292 -1.10 8.81 -23.50
CA TYR A 292 -1.13 10.08 -22.78
C TYR A 292 -0.53 11.20 -23.63
N VAL A 293 -1.38 11.97 -24.32
CA VAL A 293 -0.97 13.13 -25.13
C VAL A 293 -0.74 14.31 -24.19
N LEU A 294 0.54 14.59 -23.89
CA LEU A 294 0.94 15.68 -23.00
C LEU A 294 1.48 16.85 -23.81
N LEU A 295 0.94 18.03 -23.60
CA LEU A 295 1.34 19.26 -24.28
C LEU A 295 1.86 20.32 -23.29
N ALA A 296 2.68 21.21 -23.81
CA ALA A 296 3.15 22.42 -23.16
C ALA A 296 2.82 23.62 -24.05
N ASP A 297 1.94 24.50 -23.57
CA ASP A 297 1.50 25.71 -24.28
C ASP A 297 1.03 25.41 -25.73
N GLY A 298 0.24 24.35 -25.92
CA GLY A 298 -0.30 23.94 -27.22
C GLY A 298 0.60 23.08 -28.11
N HIS A 299 1.85 22.83 -27.72
CA HIS A 299 2.82 22.02 -28.46
C HIS A 299 3.10 20.69 -27.75
N PRO A 300 3.47 19.60 -28.45
CA PRO A 300 3.90 18.36 -27.79
C PRO A 300 4.95 18.62 -26.71
N LEU A 301 4.77 18.03 -25.52
CA LEU A 301 5.75 18.12 -24.44
C LEU A 301 7.13 17.62 -24.93
N ASP A 302 7.12 16.57 -25.76
CA ASP A 302 8.25 16.06 -26.50
C ASP A 302 7.78 15.55 -27.87
N GLU A 303 8.41 16.01 -28.95
CA GLU A 303 8.05 15.68 -30.34
C GLU A 303 8.14 14.17 -30.65
N ARG A 304 8.97 13.42 -29.92
CA ARG A 304 9.07 11.95 -30.07
C ARG A 304 7.78 11.24 -29.69
N TYR A 305 6.99 11.84 -28.79
CA TYR A 305 5.77 11.26 -28.22
C TYR A 305 4.53 12.12 -28.53
N LYS A 306 4.52 12.81 -29.68
CA LYS A 306 3.39 13.66 -30.11
C LYS A 306 2.05 12.92 -30.21
N ASP A 307 2.11 11.61 -30.48
CA ASP A 307 0.93 10.73 -30.57
C ASP A 307 0.55 10.13 -29.19
N GLY A 308 1.31 10.47 -28.15
CA GLY A 308 1.07 10.15 -26.75
C GLY A 308 2.12 9.21 -26.15
N TRP A 309 2.39 9.42 -24.87
CA TRP A 309 3.27 8.58 -24.05
C TRP A 309 2.55 7.29 -23.63
N THR A 310 3.34 6.28 -23.29
CA THR A 310 2.89 5.02 -22.67
C THR A 310 3.65 4.75 -21.38
N THR A 311 3.18 3.79 -20.59
CA THR A 311 3.91 3.34 -19.39
C THR A 311 5.25 2.69 -19.72
N ALA A 312 5.43 2.15 -20.94
CA ALA A 312 6.70 1.62 -21.40
C ALA A 312 7.77 2.71 -21.58
N ASP A 313 7.36 3.89 -22.04
CA ASP A 313 8.27 5.03 -22.26
C ASP A 313 8.84 5.60 -20.96
N VAL A 314 8.16 5.37 -19.83
CA VAL A 314 8.54 5.85 -18.49
C VAL A 314 8.84 4.69 -17.52
N ALA A 315 9.09 3.49 -18.05
CA ALA A 315 9.28 2.26 -17.27
C ALA A 315 10.48 2.30 -16.33
N SER A 316 11.49 3.12 -16.62
CA SER A 316 12.67 3.29 -15.76
C SER A 316 12.35 3.88 -14.38
N LEU A 317 11.24 4.61 -14.23
CA LEU A 317 10.76 5.15 -12.96
C LEU A 317 9.59 4.36 -12.37
N ASN A 318 9.34 3.13 -12.84
CA ASN A 318 8.18 2.35 -12.40
C ASN A 318 8.18 2.13 -10.86
N PRO A 319 7.17 2.62 -10.12
CA PRO A 319 7.10 2.49 -8.66
C PRO A 319 6.87 1.05 -8.18
N LEU A 320 6.47 0.15 -9.08
CA LEU A 320 6.21 -1.26 -8.80
C LEU A 320 7.32 -2.18 -9.31
N ALA A 321 8.42 -1.63 -9.82
CA ALA A 321 9.56 -2.44 -10.25
C ALA A 321 10.12 -3.24 -9.06
N THR A 322 10.16 -4.57 -9.19
CA THR A 322 10.70 -5.45 -8.16
C THR A 322 11.97 -6.11 -8.65
N ALA A 323 13.03 -6.03 -7.85
CA ALA A 323 14.23 -6.80 -8.10
C ALA A 323 14.15 -8.25 -7.61
N GLY A 324 13.17 -8.56 -6.75
CA GLY A 324 12.94 -9.91 -6.22
C GLY A 324 12.72 -10.96 -7.30
N ALA A 325 12.13 -10.58 -8.44
CA ALA A 325 11.95 -11.48 -9.58
C ALA A 325 13.29 -11.85 -10.27
N THR A 326 14.29 -10.96 -10.20
CA THR A 326 15.59 -11.15 -10.86
C THR A 326 16.62 -11.79 -9.93
N VAL A 327 16.67 -11.37 -8.66
CA VAL A 327 17.63 -11.86 -7.65
C VAL A 327 17.16 -13.17 -6.99
N GLY A 328 15.85 -13.34 -6.83
CA GLY A 328 15.26 -14.51 -6.18
C GLY A 328 15.25 -14.45 -4.65
N LEU A 329 14.54 -15.41 -4.06
CA LEU A 329 14.40 -15.55 -2.60
C LEU A 329 15.67 -16.10 -1.97
N HIS A 330 16.04 -15.55 -0.83
CA HIS A 330 17.09 -16.05 0.04
C HIS A 330 16.55 -16.32 1.44
N ALA A 331 17.34 -16.99 2.27
CA ALA A 331 17.03 -17.14 3.67
C ALA A 331 18.29 -17.29 4.53
N LEU A 332 18.22 -16.89 5.79
CA LEU A 332 19.15 -17.35 6.81
C LEU A 332 18.68 -18.70 7.33
N ARG A 333 19.53 -19.73 7.19
CA ARG A 333 19.28 -21.08 7.69
C ARG A 333 20.45 -21.50 8.57
N GLY A 334 20.19 -21.71 9.87
CA GLY A 334 21.27 -22.03 10.82
C GLY A 334 22.33 -20.93 10.98
N GLY A 335 21.97 -19.68 10.70
CA GLY A 335 22.88 -18.53 10.79
C GLY A 335 23.79 -18.32 9.58
N GLY A 336 23.57 -19.04 8.48
CA GLY A 336 24.23 -18.82 7.18
C GLY A 336 23.22 -18.49 6.08
N LEU A 337 23.64 -17.72 5.08
CA LEU A 337 22.81 -17.33 3.94
C LEU A 337 22.72 -18.45 2.90
N VAL A 338 21.49 -18.77 2.51
CA VAL A 338 21.18 -19.70 1.41
C VAL A 338 20.35 -18.99 0.34
N SER A 339 20.58 -19.33 -0.93
CA SER A 339 19.66 -19.02 -2.02
C SER A 339 18.60 -20.11 -2.12
N VAL A 340 17.37 -19.73 -2.46
CA VAL A 340 16.22 -20.61 -2.60
C VAL A 340 15.88 -20.73 -4.08
N GLY A 341 15.93 -21.93 -4.63
CA GLY A 341 15.50 -22.24 -5.99
C GLY A 341 14.48 -23.37 -6.03
N ASP A 342 14.03 -23.73 -7.22
CA ASP A 342 12.96 -24.71 -7.43
C ASP A 342 13.29 -26.11 -6.86
N SER A 343 14.58 -26.48 -6.86
CA SER A 343 15.07 -27.78 -6.40
C SER A 343 15.51 -27.81 -4.92
N GLY A 344 15.38 -26.69 -4.20
CA GLY A 344 15.73 -26.57 -2.79
C GLY A 344 16.64 -25.38 -2.50
N VAL A 345 17.47 -25.51 -1.46
CA VAL A 345 18.32 -24.42 -0.95
C VAL A 345 19.80 -24.71 -1.15
N THR A 346 20.56 -23.69 -1.54
CA THR A 346 22.02 -23.78 -1.74
C THR A 346 22.72 -22.71 -0.92
N ALA A 347 23.79 -23.06 -0.20
CA ALA A 347 24.59 -22.08 0.53
C ALA A 347 25.26 -21.10 -0.44
N VAL A 348 25.18 -19.81 -0.12
CA VAL A 348 25.84 -18.75 -0.88
C VAL A 348 27.36 -18.86 -0.70
N PRO A 349 28.19 -18.61 -1.73
CA PRO A 349 29.64 -18.60 -1.56
C PRO A 349 30.12 -17.54 -0.55
N GLY A 350 31.30 -17.77 0.03
CA GLY A 350 31.99 -16.77 0.85
C GLY A 350 31.45 -16.63 2.27
N TYR A 351 31.71 -15.45 2.87
CA TYR A 351 31.45 -15.18 4.29
C TYR A 351 30.00 -15.44 4.69
N PHE A 352 29.03 -14.95 3.91
CA PHE A 352 27.62 -14.98 4.32
C PHE A 352 27.04 -16.38 4.36
N GLY A 353 27.39 -17.28 3.42
CA GLY A 353 26.91 -18.67 3.46
C GLY A 353 27.72 -19.59 4.37
N ALA A 354 28.99 -19.28 4.63
CA ALA A 354 29.82 -20.04 5.57
C ALA A 354 29.61 -19.65 7.05
N SER A 355 28.94 -18.53 7.30
CA SER A 355 28.64 -18.07 8.66
C SER A 355 27.60 -18.96 9.36
N GLY A 356 27.66 -19.02 10.69
CA GLY A 356 26.71 -19.76 11.52
C GLY A 356 26.13 -18.93 12.67
N ASN A 357 26.28 -17.61 12.60
CA ASN A 357 25.94 -16.67 13.66
C ASN A 357 25.23 -15.41 13.12
N LEU A 358 24.81 -15.40 11.85
CA LEU A 358 23.99 -14.31 11.32
C LEU A 358 22.60 -14.36 11.95
N ARG A 359 22.12 -13.21 12.40
CA ARG A 359 20.80 -13.03 13.04
C ARG A 359 19.79 -12.42 12.08
N SER A 360 20.24 -11.46 11.26
CA SER A 360 19.44 -10.82 10.22
C SER A 360 20.34 -10.41 9.05
N LEU A 361 19.77 -10.29 7.86
CA LEU A 361 20.48 -9.95 6.63
C LEU A 361 19.52 -9.25 5.66
N ALA A 362 20.04 -8.31 4.88
CA ALA A 362 19.36 -7.73 3.72
C ALA A 362 20.29 -7.67 2.51
N LEU A 363 19.72 -7.86 1.32
CA LEU A 363 20.41 -7.77 0.04
C LEU A 363 20.10 -6.43 -0.62
N SER A 364 21.10 -5.84 -1.29
CA SER A 364 20.87 -4.66 -2.13
C SER A 364 19.86 -4.99 -3.23
N GLN A 365 19.25 -3.96 -3.82
CA GLN A 365 18.24 -4.14 -4.86
C GLN A 365 18.75 -5.04 -6.01
N ASP A 366 19.98 -4.87 -6.46
CA ASP A 366 20.59 -5.70 -7.52
C ASP A 366 21.13 -7.05 -7.03
N GLY A 367 21.09 -7.32 -5.72
CA GLY A 367 21.63 -8.53 -5.09
C GLY A 367 23.15 -8.60 -5.02
N SER A 368 23.89 -7.56 -5.43
CA SER A 368 25.36 -7.59 -5.50
C SER A 368 26.03 -7.38 -4.14
N LEU A 369 25.34 -6.74 -3.20
CA LEU A 369 25.81 -6.47 -1.85
C LEU A 369 24.88 -7.11 -0.81
N ALA A 370 25.47 -7.43 0.34
CA ALA A 370 24.78 -7.94 1.50
C ALA A 370 25.21 -7.18 2.76
N ALA A 371 24.24 -6.93 3.63
CA ALA A 371 24.44 -6.31 4.94
C ALA A 371 23.79 -7.20 5.99
N ALA A 372 24.51 -7.53 7.05
CA ALA A 372 24.06 -8.50 8.04
C ALA A 372 24.40 -8.08 9.46
N VAL A 373 23.58 -8.54 10.40
CA VAL A 373 23.87 -8.48 11.83
C VAL A 373 24.35 -9.85 12.27
N ALA A 374 25.60 -9.92 12.73
CA ALA A 374 26.22 -11.14 13.21
C ALA A 374 26.39 -11.08 14.74
N GLU A 375 26.00 -12.14 15.44
CA GLU A 375 26.22 -12.24 16.88
C GLU A 375 27.72 -12.37 17.18
N THR A 376 28.23 -11.49 18.05
CA THR A 376 29.60 -11.60 18.57
C THR A 376 29.57 -12.59 19.73
N ARG A 377 30.58 -13.47 19.82
CA ARG A 377 30.69 -14.43 20.95
C ARG A 377 31.26 -13.78 22.22
N ARG A 378 31.07 -12.47 22.39
CA ARG A 378 31.65 -11.69 23.49
C ARG A 378 30.71 -11.69 24.71
N PRO A 379 31.20 -11.65 25.95
CA PRO A 379 30.34 -11.63 27.13
C PRO A 379 29.68 -10.25 27.35
N VAL A 380 28.49 -10.23 27.97
CA VAL A 380 27.85 -9.00 28.46
C VAL A 380 28.78 -8.34 29.50
N PRO A 381 29.03 -7.01 29.46
CA PRO A 381 28.30 -5.96 28.73
C PRO A 381 28.93 -5.52 27.40
N GLU A 382 29.82 -6.31 26.80
CA GLU A 382 30.42 -5.94 25.50
C GLU A 382 29.40 -6.00 24.36
N ALA A 383 29.68 -5.32 23.25
CA ALA A 383 28.80 -5.30 22.09
C ALA A 383 28.56 -6.72 21.57
N GLN A 384 27.29 -7.17 21.63
CA GLN A 384 26.84 -8.52 21.28
C GLN A 384 26.60 -8.72 19.79
N ASN A 385 26.62 -7.63 19.01
CA ASN A 385 26.29 -7.67 17.58
C ASN A 385 27.31 -6.88 16.77
N ALA A 386 27.78 -7.45 15.66
CA ALA A 386 28.57 -6.79 14.64
C ALA A 386 27.70 -6.52 13.42
N PHE A 387 27.67 -5.27 12.97
CA PHE A 387 27.01 -4.90 11.72
C PHE A 387 28.03 -4.97 10.59
N VAL A 388 27.86 -5.92 9.68
CA VAL A 388 28.79 -6.19 8.58
C VAL A 388 28.16 -5.86 7.23
N VAL A 389 28.97 -5.32 6.31
CA VAL A 389 28.54 -4.98 4.95
C VAL A 389 29.61 -5.46 3.98
N GLY A 390 29.19 -6.04 2.86
CA GLY A 390 30.13 -6.55 1.86
C GLY A 390 29.49 -6.97 0.56
N THR A 391 30.32 -7.52 -0.33
CA THR A 391 29.85 -8.13 -1.56
C THR A 391 29.19 -9.48 -1.28
N TYR A 392 28.23 -9.86 -2.11
CA TYR A 392 27.49 -11.11 -1.98
C TYR A 392 28.40 -12.35 -1.92
N ASP A 393 29.54 -12.32 -2.61
CA ASP A 393 30.55 -13.39 -2.66
C ASP A 393 31.57 -13.37 -1.49
N GLY A 394 31.46 -12.41 -0.56
CA GLY A 394 32.08 -12.51 0.76
C GLY A 394 33.23 -11.54 1.09
N ASN A 395 33.49 -10.50 0.30
CA ASN A 395 34.37 -9.41 0.75
C ASN A 395 33.61 -8.49 1.70
N VAL A 396 33.79 -8.70 3.00
CA VAL A 396 33.03 -8.04 4.07
C VAL A 396 33.91 -7.16 4.95
N ALA A 397 33.34 -6.07 5.45
CA ALA A 397 33.91 -5.26 6.50
C ALA A 397 32.88 -5.02 7.61
N THR A 398 33.35 -4.94 8.85
CA THR A 398 32.52 -4.54 9.99
C THR A 398 32.38 -3.03 10.00
N ALA A 399 31.14 -2.54 9.91
CA ALA A 399 30.83 -1.12 9.99
C ALA A 399 30.90 -0.60 11.44
N LEU A 400 30.28 -1.35 12.36
CA LEU A 400 30.22 -1.04 13.78
C LEU A 400 29.89 -2.29 14.60
N GLU A 401 30.06 -2.19 15.93
CA GLU A 401 29.54 -3.16 16.90
C GLU A 401 28.60 -2.44 17.88
N ALA A 402 27.50 -3.08 18.27
CA ALA A 402 26.49 -2.53 19.18
C ALA A 402 25.83 -3.62 20.06
N GLN A 403 25.05 -3.21 21.06
CA GLN A 403 24.27 -4.14 21.89
C GLN A 403 23.10 -4.73 21.10
N SER A 404 22.41 -3.89 20.34
CA SER A 404 21.38 -4.31 19.40
C SER A 404 21.53 -3.56 18.09
N VAL A 405 21.19 -4.22 16.99
CA VAL A 405 21.11 -3.65 15.64
C VAL A 405 19.85 -4.23 15.01
N THR A 406 18.97 -3.37 14.49
CA THR A 406 17.78 -3.84 13.75
C THR A 406 18.18 -4.55 12.47
N ARG A 407 17.24 -5.26 11.84
CA ARG A 407 17.48 -5.78 10.48
C ARG A 407 17.96 -4.64 9.56
N PRO A 408 19.05 -4.84 8.79
CA PRO A 408 19.55 -3.80 7.89
C PRO A 408 18.54 -3.51 6.78
N SER A 409 18.48 -2.26 6.29
CA SER A 409 17.62 -1.85 5.17
C SER A 409 18.42 -1.05 4.16
N TRP A 410 18.48 -1.46 2.90
CA TRP A 410 19.20 -0.68 1.89
C TRP A 410 18.40 0.55 1.46
N SER A 411 19.11 1.58 1.03
CA SER A 411 18.51 2.68 0.29
C SER A 411 18.53 2.42 -1.21
N LEU A 412 17.70 3.20 -1.92
CA LEU A 412 17.55 3.15 -3.37
C LEU A 412 18.87 3.28 -4.16
N ASP A 413 19.89 3.96 -3.59
CA ASP A 413 21.21 4.09 -4.21
C ASP A 413 22.00 2.77 -4.33
N GLY A 414 21.55 1.70 -3.65
CA GLY A 414 22.19 0.39 -3.63
C GLY A 414 23.55 0.35 -2.94
N ALA A 415 23.99 1.44 -2.32
CA ALA A 415 25.34 1.58 -1.73
C ALA A 415 25.32 1.99 -0.26
N THR A 416 24.17 2.45 0.25
CA THR A 416 23.99 2.82 1.65
C THR A 416 23.00 1.88 2.33
N VAL A 417 23.31 1.46 3.55
CA VAL A 417 22.42 0.64 4.39
C VAL A 417 22.13 1.31 5.71
N TRP A 418 20.88 1.21 6.16
CA TRP A 418 20.35 1.82 7.37
C TRP A 418 20.06 0.76 8.44
N ALA A 419 20.28 1.13 9.70
CA ALA A 419 19.85 0.34 10.85
C ALA A 419 19.66 1.25 12.07
N ALA A 420 18.76 0.87 12.98
CA ALA A 420 18.75 1.43 14.33
C ALA A 420 19.65 0.59 15.24
N ILE A 421 20.45 1.26 16.08
CA ILE A 421 21.38 0.65 17.02
C ILE A 421 21.01 1.03 18.45
N ASN A 422 21.16 0.08 19.37
CA ASN A 422 20.86 0.23 20.81
C ASN A 422 19.44 0.78 21.10
N GLY A 423 18.51 0.61 20.15
CA GLY A 423 17.12 1.04 20.25
C GLY A 423 16.88 2.55 20.13
N SER A 424 17.88 3.41 19.93
CA SER A 424 17.66 4.87 19.95
C SER A 424 18.39 5.66 18.87
N THR A 425 19.51 5.14 18.34
CA THR A 425 20.29 5.84 17.31
C THR A 425 20.04 5.19 15.96
N VAL A 426 19.73 5.98 14.94
CA VAL A 426 19.67 5.48 13.56
C VAL A 426 20.95 5.89 12.84
N VAL A 427 21.56 4.93 12.14
CA VAL A 427 22.80 5.13 11.39
C VAL A 427 22.64 4.71 9.94
N ARG A 428 23.44 5.34 9.09
CA ARG A 428 23.67 5.01 7.69
C ARG A 428 25.10 4.53 7.54
N VAL A 429 25.28 3.38 6.92
CA VAL A 429 26.59 2.87 6.54
C VAL A 429 26.72 3.02 5.04
N VAL A 430 27.56 3.96 4.63
CA VAL A 430 27.85 4.25 3.22
C VAL A 430 29.05 3.42 2.81
N ARG A 431 28.90 2.62 1.74
CA ARG A 431 30.00 1.88 1.12
C ARG A 431 30.55 2.68 -0.07
N GLU A 432 31.83 3.04 0.00
CA GLU A 432 32.49 3.75 -1.09
C GLU A 432 32.70 2.83 -2.30
N THR A 433 32.19 3.24 -3.46
CA THR A 433 32.33 2.52 -4.73
C THR A 433 33.81 2.48 -5.14
N GLY A 434 34.34 1.27 -5.35
CA GLY A 434 35.72 1.01 -5.77
C GLY A 434 36.64 0.53 -4.64
N THR A 435 36.64 1.19 -3.48
CA THR A 435 37.48 0.79 -2.33
C THR A 435 36.78 -0.21 -1.41
N GLY A 436 35.44 -0.16 -1.35
CA GLY A 436 34.65 -0.92 -0.38
C GLY A 436 34.75 -0.40 1.05
N LYS A 437 35.37 0.76 1.28
CA LYS A 437 35.47 1.39 2.60
C LYS A 437 34.07 1.75 3.11
N LEU A 438 33.85 1.48 4.39
CA LEU A 438 32.59 1.81 5.07
C LEU A 438 32.74 3.11 5.86
N THR A 439 31.73 3.98 5.77
CA THR A 439 31.60 5.18 6.59
C THR A 439 30.27 5.16 7.32
N VAL A 440 30.30 5.27 8.64
CA VAL A 440 29.09 5.33 9.47
C VAL A 440 28.72 6.80 9.70
N VAL A 441 27.47 7.15 9.41
CA VAL A 441 26.93 8.50 9.56
C VAL A 441 25.63 8.42 10.36
N ASN A 442 25.45 9.29 11.35
CA ASN A 442 24.23 9.34 12.13
C ASN A 442 23.09 9.99 11.33
N VAL A 443 21.86 9.62 11.67
CA VAL A 443 20.63 10.23 11.18
C VAL A 443 19.99 11.01 12.32
N GLU A 444 19.55 12.23 12.04
CA GLU A 444 18.83 13.05 13.02
C GLU A 444 17.45 12.44 13.29
N THR A 445 17.17 12.17 14.57
CA THR A 445 16.02 11.38 15.03
C THR A 445 15.32 12.01 16.23
N GLY A 446 15.48 13.32 16.44
CA GLY A 446 14.85 14.06 17.55
C GLY A 446 13.34 13.85 17.65
N GLU A 447 12.61 13.91 16.53
CA GLU A 447 11.16 13.65 16.51
C GLU A 447 10.80 12.19 16.83
N ILE A 448 11.64 11.22 16.41
CA ILE A 448 11.43 9.80 16.72
C ILE A 448 11.67 9.54 18.21
N SER A 449 12.71 10.16 18.78
CA SER A 449 13.03 10.04 20.21
C SER A 449 11.90 10.55 21.09
N ALA A 450 11.14 11.54 20.62
CA ALA A 450 9.98 12.09 21.33
C ALA A 450 8.78 11.11 21.43
N LEU A 451 8.76 10.02 20.64
CA LEU A 451 7.71 8.99 20.73
C LEU A 451 7.80 8.19 22.03
N GLY A 452 8.99 8.12 22.64
CA GLY A 452 9.23 7.39 23.89
C GLY A 452 9.24 5.87 23.71
N GLY A 453 10.42 5.28 23.64
CA GLY A 453 10.61 3.83 23.59
C GLY A 453 11.69 3.39 22.60
N PRO A 454 12.12 2.12 22.64
CA PRO A 454 13.17 1.62 21.76
C PRO A 454 12.61 1.34 20.35
N ILE A 455 13.40 1.69 19.34
CA ILE A 455 13.24 1.23 17.96
C ILE A 455 13.68 -0.24 17.89
N THR A 456 12.74 -1.12 17.57
CA THR A 456 12.96 -2.58 17.49
C THR A 456 13.02 -3.11 16.06
N GLU A 457 12.48 -2.36 15.10
CA GLU A 457 12.56 -2.63 13.66
C GLU A 457 12.59 -1.28 12.93
N LEU A 458 13.36 -1.19 11.84
CA LEU A 458 13.41 -0.03 10.94
C LEU A 458 13.61 -0.52 9.51
N ARG A 459 12.71 -0.14 8.61
CA ARG A 459 12.71 -0.50 7.19
C ARG A 459 12.42 0.71 6.32
N LEU A 460 13.32 1.01 5.39
CA LEU A 460 13.09 2.04 4.39
C LEU A 460 12.08 1.56 3.35
N SER A 461 11.25 2.47 2.86
CA SER A 461 10.48 2.23 1.65
C SER A 461 11.43 2.05 0.47
N ARG A 462 10.98 1.30 -0.54
CA ARG A 462 11.76 1.05 -1.76
C ARG A 462 12.15 2.33 -2.49
N ASP A 463 11.33 3.38 -2.39
CA ASP A 463 11.61 4.71 -2.93
C ASP A 463 12.58 5.54 -2.08
N GLY A 464 12.96 5.07 -0.88
CA GLY A 464 13.90 5.72 0.03
C GLY A 464 13.36 6.97 0.75
N VAL A 465 12.09 7.33 0.53
CA VAL A 465 11.50 8.57 1.06
C VAL A 465 10.76 8.36 2.39
N ARG A 466 10.54 7.11 2.81
CA ARG A 466 9.87 6.78 4.08
C ARG A 466 10.66 5.74 4.86
N ALA A 467 10.46 5.76 6.18
CA ALA A 467 10.91 4.70 7.08
C ALA A 467 9.72 4.19 7.89
N ALA A 468 9.41 2.91 7.77
CA ALA A 468 8.51 2.21 8.68
C ALA A 468 9.33 1.69 9.87
N MET A 469 8.79 1.84 11.08
CA MET A 469 9.49 1.48 12.30
C MET A 469 8.54 0.93 13.36
N ILE A 470 9.08 0.09 14.24
CA ILE A 470 8.40 -0.37 15.45
C ILE A 470 9.05 0.30 16.65
N VAL A 471 8.29 1.14 17.34
CA VAL A 471 8.72 1.83 18.57
C VAL A 471 7.80 1.42 19.70
N ASP A 472 8.35 0.78 20.74
CA ASP A 472 7.58 0.25 21.87
C ASP A 472 6.38 -0.63 21.43
N GLY A 473 6.61 -1.49 20.44
CA GLY A 473 5.58 -2.38 19.88
C GLY A 473 4.50 -1.70 19.02
N LYS A 474 4.59 -0.39 18.77
CA LYS A 474 3.68 0.36 17.90
C LYS A 474 4.32 0.66 16.56
N VAL A 475 3.51 0.68 15.50
CA VAL A 475 3.98 0.90 14.12
C VAL A 475 3.88 2.37 13.74
N TYR A 476 5.00 2.94 13.32
CA TYR A 476 5.10 4.30 12.83
C TYR A 476 5.66 4.34 11.41
N VAL A 477 5.25 5.35 10.64
CA VAL A 477 5.91 5.75 9.40
C VAL A 477 6.39 7.18 9.53
N ALA A 478 7.66 7.43 9.21
CA ALA A 478 8.28 8.75 9.16
C ALA A 478 8.75 9.07 7.74
N THR A 479 8.85 10.36 7.43
CA THR A 479 9.44 10.84 6.17
C THR A 479 10.96 10.98 6.31
N VAL A 480 11.69 10.47 5.33
CA VAL A 480 13.14 10.59 5.20
C VAL A 480 13.46 11.85 4.39
N ILE A 481 14.13 12.82 4.99
CA ILE A 481 14.55 14.05 4.31
C ILE A 481 16.07 14.10 4.26
N ARG A 482 16.62 14.35 3.07
CA ARG A 482 18.02 14.72 2.88
C ARG A 482 18.18 16.23 3.05
N LEU A 483 18.96 16.63 4.05
CA LEU A 483 19.28 18.02 4.34
C LEU A 483 20.33 18.56 3.36
N ARG A 484 20.48 19.90 3.32
CA ARG A 484 21.35 20.59 2.35
C ARG A 484 22.84 20.30 2.53
N ASP A 485 23.25 19.98 3.76
CA ASP A 485 24.61 19.55 4.13
C ASP A 485 24.88 18.07 3.79
N GLY A 486 23.88 17.33 3.30
CA GLY A 486 23.98 15.92 2.98
C GLY A 486 23.63 14.98 4.13
N GLU A 487 23.30 15.51 5.31
CA GLU A 487 22.75 14.75 6.43
C GLU A 487 21.31 14.31 6.13
N TYR A 488 20.81 13.38 6.95
CA TYR A 488 19.46 12.84 6.83
C TYR A 488 18.73 12.97 8.15
N THR A 489 17.42 13.20 8.06
CA THR A 489 16.54 13.28 9.22
C THR A 489 15.28 12.45 9.01
N LEU A 490 14.76 11.87 10.10
CA LEU A 490 13.44 11.23 10.14
C LEU A 490 12.45 12.18 10.81
N THR A 491 11.43 12.60 10.06
CA THR A 491 10.46 13.62 10.49
C THR A 491 9.03 13.13 10.35
N ASN A 492 8.10 13.81 11.01
CA ASN A 492 6.67 13.57 10.99
C ASN A 492 6.30 12.09 11.29
N PRO A 493 6.79 11.47 12.38
CA PRO A 493 6.39 10.11 12.71
C PRO A 493 4.88 10.03 12.95
N ARG A 494 4.20 9.15 12.20
CA ARG A 494 2.76 8.93 12.31
C ARG A 494 2.49 7.47 12.67
N ALA A 495 1.66 7.25 13.69
CA ALA A 495 1.12 5.93 13.98
C ALA A 495 0.16 5.51 12.84
N ILE A 496 0.32 4.29 12.33
CA ILE A 496 -0.51 3.78 11.23
C ILE A 496 -1.31 2.51 11.58
N ALA A 497 -1.02 1.91 12.75
CA ALA A 497 -1.63 0.67 13.21
C ALA A 497 -2.54 0.87 14.43
N HIS A 498 -3.48 1.81 14.31
CA HIS A 498 -4.49 2.06 15.34
C HIS A 498 -5.35 0.81 15.55
N GLY A 499 -5.56 0.40 16.80
CA GLY A 499 -6.33 -0.81 17.12
C GLY A 499 -5.67 -2.15 16.70
N LEU A 500 -4.34 -2.21 16.54
CA LEU A 500 -3.63 -3.44 16.10
C LEU A 500 -3.93 -4.68 16.95
N GLY A 501 -4.36 -4.53 18.21
CA GLY A 501 -4.77 -5.63 19.09
C GLY A 501 -3.61 -6.52 19.59
N GLY A 502 -2.37 -6.06 19.45
CA GLY A 502 -1.14 -6.73 19.89
C GLY A 502 0.09 -5.89 19.54
N ALA A 503 1.23 -6.19 20.14
CA ALA A 503 2.49 -5.52 19.80
C ALA A 503 2.96 -5.98 18.41
N ALA A 504 3.43 -5.04 17.59
CA ALA A 504 4.12 -5.36 16.35
C ALA A 504 5.49 -5.98 16.65
N LEU A 505 5.87 -6.99 15.87
CA LEU A 505 7.10 -7.77 16.04
C LEU A 505 8.06 -7.61 14.87
N ALA A 506 7.53 -7.54 13.65
CA ALA A 506 8.29 -7.31 12.43
C ALA A 506 7.42 -6.58 11.41
N LEU A 507 8.04 -5.84 10.50
CA LEU A 507 7.34 -5.20 9.39
C LEU A 507 8.20 -5.18 8.14
N ASP A 508 7.59 -5.08 6.96
CA ASP A 508 8.29 -4.81 5.71
C ASP A 508 7.35 -4.17 4.68
N TRP A 509 7.91 -3.58 3.62
CA TRP A 509 7.16 -2.85 2.60
C TRP A 509 6.68 -3.76 1.47
N SER A 510 5.36 -3.87 1.29
CA SER A 510 4.77 -4.53 0.11
C SER A 510 4.84 -3.61 -1.12
N THR A 511 4.41 -2.37 -0.95
CA THR A 511 4.44 -1.30 -1.98
C THR A 511 4.89 0.01 -1.33
N GLY A 512 5.09 1.10 -2.09
CA GLY A 512 5.45 2.41 -1.53
C GLY A 512 4.39 3.05 -0.60
N ASP A 513 3.19 2.45 -0.53
CA ASP A 513 2.04 2.94 0.24
C ASP A 513 1.42 1.88 1.18
N THR A 514 1.97 0.66 1.22
CA THR A 514 1.46 -0.46 2.02
C THR A 514 2.59 -1.19 2.76
N VAL A 515 2.41 -1.33 4.08
CA VAL A 515 3.33 -2.02 4.99
C VAL A 515 2.67 -3.31 5.48
N VAL A 516 3.41 -4.42 5.45
CA VAL A 516 2.99 -5.70 6.05
C VAL A 516 3.55 -5.76 7.46
N VAL A 517 2.72 -6.12 8.43
CA VAL A 517 3.10 -6.16 9.86
C VAL A 517 2.77 -7.52 10.45
N VAL A 518 3.74 -8.10 11.14
CA VAL A 518 3.56 -9.24 12.04
C VAL A 518 3.32 -8.72 13.45
N ARG A 519 2.33 -9.27 14.14
CA ARG A 519 1.97 -8.92 15.52
C ARG A 519 1.93 -10.13 16.43
N SER A 520 2.00 -9.90 17.74
CA SER A 520 1.99 -10.96 18.77
C SER A 520 0.67 -11.74 18.92
N GLY A 521 -0.37 -11.41 18.14
CA GLY A 521 -1.68 -12.06 18.19
C GLY A 521 -1.73 -13.44 17.51
N ALA A 522 -2.53 -14.35 18.06
CA ALA A 522 -2.64 -15.72 17.54
C ALA A 522 -3.61 -15.89 16.37
N GLU A 523 -4.75 -15.18 16.36
CA GLU A 523 -5.81 -15.41 15.37
C GLU A 523 -5.51 -14.82 13.99
N ILE A 524 -4.97 -13.60 13.98
CA ILE A 524 -4.58 -12.87 12.76
C ILE A 524 -3.16 -12.35 13.02
N PRO A 525 -2.11 -13.18 12.84
CA PRO A 525 -0.74 -12.80 13.17
C PRO A 525 -0.13 -11.79 12.18
N VAL A 526 -0.71 -11.64 10.97
CA VAL A 526 -0.19 -10.79 9.90
C VAL A 526 -1.30 -9.88 9.35
N VAL A 527 -1.00 -8.60 9.16
CA VAL A 527 -1.91 -7.60 8.60
C VAL A 527 -1.19 -6.73 7.56
N GLN A 528 -1.92 -6.25 6.56
CA GLN A 528 -1.47 -5.17 5.67
C GLN A 528 -2.03 -3.83 6.15
N LEU A 529 -1.19 -2.80 6.17
CA LEU A 529 -1.52 -1.46 6.61
C LEU A 529 -1.27 -0.46 5.50
N ALA A 530 -2.22 0.44 5.27
CA ALA A 530 -1.97 1.63 4.48
C ALA A 530 -1.11 2.64 5.26
N VAL A 531 -0.18 3.33 4.59
CA VAL A 531 0.71 4.32 5.26
C VAL A 531 -0.02 5.53 5.83
N ASP A 532 -1.28 5.77 5.45
CA ASP A 532 -2.12 6.82 6.03
C ASP A 532 -2.96 6.33 7.23
N GLY A 533 -2.91 5.03 7.54
CA GLY A 533 -3.67 4.35 8.60
C GLY A 533 -5.15 4.12 8.26
N SER A 534 -5.57 4.36 7.02
CA SER A 534 -6.98 4.24 6.59
C SER A 534 -7.50 2.80 6.55
N ARG A 535 -6.60 1.86 6.24
CA ARG A 535 -6.88 0.44 6.10
C ARG A 535 -5.91 -0.40 6.92
N MET A 536 -6.50 -1.42 7.54
CA MET A 536 -5.82 -2.53 8.18
C MET A 536 -6.54 -3.79 7.70
N ASP A 537 -5.95 -4.46 6.72
CA ASP A 537 -6.54 -5.63 6.08
C ASP A 537 -5.89 -6.88 6.69
N PRO A 538 -6.66 -7.75 7.37
CA PRO A 538 -6.12 -8.97 7.94
C PRO A 538 -5.75 -9.95 6.83
N LEU A 539 -4.57 -10.56 6.93
CA LEU A 539 -4.18 -11.65 6.03
C LEU A 539 -4.66 -13.00 6.59
N PRO A 540 -4.90 -14.01 5.72
CA PRO A 540 -5.28 -15.34 6.17
C PRO A 540 -4.30 -15.87 7.22
N SER A 541 -4.77 -16.61 8.21
CA SER A 541 -3.89 -17.26 9.20
C SER A 541 -3.77 -18.78 8.99
N ARG A 542 -4.51 -19.33 8.03
CA ARG A 542 -4.47 -20.76 7.70
C ARG A 542 -3.03 -21.18 7.38
N ASN A 543 -2.61 -22.31 7.96
CA ASN A 543 -1.27 -22.92 7.89
C ASN A 543 -0.16 -22.23 8.70
N LEU A 544 -0.41 -21.07 9.31
CA LEU A 544 0.54 -20.43 10.21
C LEU A 544 0.36 -20.94 11.65
N THR A 545 1.47 -21.02 12.39
CA THR A 545 1.46 -21.30 13.83
C THR A 545 2.10 -20.15 14.57
N SER A 546 1.38 -19.49 15.47
CA SER A 546 1.99 -18.42 16.28
C SER A 546 3.01 -18.96 17.29
N PRO A 547 4.08 -18.19 17.61
CA PRO A 547 4.36 -16.85 17.10
C PRO A 547 4.96 -16.88 15.69
N VAL A 548 4.44 -15.99 14.84
CA VAL A 548 5.13 -15.55 13.62
C VAL A 548 6.09 -14.45 14.03
N LEU A 549 7.32 -14.49 13.54
CA LEU A 549 8.39 -13.62 14.06
C LEU A 549 8.99 -12.69 13.01
N THR A 550 8.86 -13.01 11.73
CA THR A 550 9.51 -12.26 10.65
C THR A 550 8.57 -12.07 9.47
N VAL A 551 8.83 -11.02 8.69
CA VAL A 551 8.17 -10.77 7.41
C VAL A 551 9.13 -10.14 6.43
N GLU A 552 9.11 -10.61 5.19
CA GLU A 552 9.72 -9.99 4.01
C GLU A 552 8.63 -9.85 2.95
N ALA A 553 8.51 -8.68 2.33
CA ALA A 553 7.42 -8.39 1.42
C ALA A 553 7.90 -7.80 0.08
N SER A 554 7.18 -8.13 -0.97
CA SER A 554 7.25 -7.49 -2.28
C SER A 554 5.86 -7.10 -2.74
N SER A 555 5.75 -6.42 -3.88
CA SER A 555 4.45 -6.02 -4.43
C SER A 555 3.56 -7.21 -4.79
N THR A 556 4.14 -8.40 -4.96
CA THR A 556 3.42 -9.60 -5.41
C THR A 556 3.41 -10.73 -4.38
N THR A 557 4.40 -10.80 -3.49
CA THR A 557 4.54 -11.96 -2.58
C THR A 557 5.00 -11.51 -1.21
N GLU A 558 4.45 -12.15 -0.19
CA GLU A 558 4.85 -11.97 1.20
C GLU A 558 5.42 -13.28 1.73
N TYR A 559 6.48 -13.18 2.50
CA TYR A 559 7.11 -14.29 3.19
C TYR A 559 7.09 -14.05 4.68
N VAL A 560 6.72 -15.06 5.46
CA VAL A 560 6.76 -15.01 6.92
C VAL A 560 7.41 -16.27 7.46
N ALA A 561 8.05 -16.19 8.63
CA ALA A 561 8.53 -17.37 9.33
C ALA A 561 7.82 -17.57 10.66
N ASP A 562 7.43 -18.81 10.91
CA ASP A 562 7.07 -19.30 12.24
C ASP A 562 8.14 -20.28 12.76
N SER A 563 7.85 -20.92 13.91
CA SER A 563 8.76 -21.89 14.52
C SER A 563 9.09 -23.13 13.67
N ARG A 564 8.32 -23.40 12.60
CA ARG A 564 8.41 -24.62 11.79
C ARG A 564 9.04 -24.38 10.43
N ALA A 565 8.68 -23.29 9.76
CA ALA A 565 9.07 -23.05 8.37
C ALA A 565 8.96 -21.58 7.95
N VAL A 566 9.46 -21.30 6.75
CA VAL A 566 9.10 -20.10 5.98
C VAL A 566 7.87 -20.41 5.11
N PHE A 567 6.92 -19.48 5.12
CA PHE A 567 5.70 -19.53 4.32
C PHE A 567 5.66 -18.38 3.34
N GLN A 568 5.01 -18.58 2.21
CA GLN A 568 4.74 -17.57 1.21
C GLN A 568 3.24 -17.39 0.96
N LEU A 569 2.85 -16.16 0.66
CA LEU A 569 1.50 -15.77 0.23
C LEU A 569 1.60 -14.93 -1.04
N ASN A 570 0.88 -15.32 -2.09
CA ASN A 570 0.83 -14.56 -3.33
C ASN A 570 -0.31 -13.53 -3.27
N ASN A 571 0.05 -12.25 -3.38
CA ASN A 571 -0.89 -11.13 -3.38
C ASN A 571 -1.69 -11.01 -4.68
N ASN A 572 -1.31 -11.73 -5.75
CA ASN A 572 -2.07 -11.77 -6.99
C ASN A 572 -3.20 -12.82 -6.97
N ASP A 573 -3.19 -13.76 -6.03
CA ASP A 573 -4.27 -14.74 -5.91
C ASP A 573 -5.57 -14.04 -5.46
N PRO A 574 -6.77 -14.50 -5.86
CA PRO A 574 -8.03 -13.99 -5.35
C PRO A 574 -8.10 -14.09 -3.82
N ALA A 575 -8.66 -13.08 -3.14
CA ALA A 575 -8.66 -13.02 -1.68
C ALA A 575 -9.24 -14.27 -0.98
N GLY A 576 -10.25 -14.92 -1.58
CA GLY A 576 -10.84 -16.16 -1.07
C GLY A 576 -9.96 -17.41 -1.21
N ASP A 577 -8.98 -17.37 -2.12
CA ASP A 577 -8.09 -18.48 -2.46
C ASP A 577 -6.67 -18.29 -1.88
N ARG A 578 -6.40 -17.14 -1.26
CA ARG A 578 -5.12 -16.84 -0.61
C ARG A 578 -4.92 -17.72 0.62
N TYR A 579 -3.84 -18.49 0.64
CA TYR A 579 -3.39 -19.22 1.83
C TYR A 579 -1.86 -19.36 1.83
N TRP A 580 -1.29 -19.45 3.04
CA TRP A 580 0.14 -19.60 3.23
C TRP A 580 0.61 -20.98 2.78
N ARG A 581 1.65 -21.00 1.94
CA ARG A 581 2.29 -22.23 1.45
C ARG A 581 3.70 -22.31 1.99
N GLU A 582 4.12 -23.49 2.44
CA GLU A 582 5.51 -23.71 2.85
C GLU A 582 6.46 -23.51 1.67
N VAL A 583 7.58 -22.82 1.91
CA VAL A 583 8.64 -22.66 0.93
C VAL A 583 9.52 -23.91 0.94
N PRO A 584 9.64 -24.64 -0.19
CA PRO A 584 10.47 -25.84 -0.25
C PRO A 584 11.91 -25.60 0.20
N GLY A 585 12.46 -26.51 1.01
CA GLY A 585 13.83 -26.43 1.53
C GLY A 585 14.02 -25.53 2.77
N LEU A 586 12.97 -24.79 3.18
CA LEU A 586 12.95 -23.99 4.41
C LEU A 586 11.97 -24.54 5.45
N THR A 587 11.72 -25.86 5.42
CA THR A 587 10.83 -26.57 6.35
C THR A 587 11.63 -27.33 7.42
N GLY A 588 11.06 -27.42 8.63
CA GLY A 588 11.62 -28.21 9.73
C GLY A 588 12.86 -27.60 10.39
N VAL A 589 13.19 -26.35 10.08
CA VAL A 589 14.34 -25.61 10.62
C VAL A 589 13.94 -24.16 10.86
N GLY A 590 14.49 -23.54 11.92
CA GLY A 590 14.37 -22.09 12.10
C GLY A 590 15.09 -21.37 10.95
N ALA A 591 14.33 -20.68 10.12
CA ALA A 591 14.83 -19.93 8.98
C ALA A 591 14.19 -18.54 8.92
N VAL A 592 14.91 -17.56 8.39
CA VAL A 592 14.44 -16.18 8.22
C VAL A 592 14.47 -15.87 6.72
N PRO A 593 13.34 -15.53 6.08
CA PRO A 593 13.36 -15.12 4.68
C PRO A 593 14.17 -13.84 4.50
N VAL A 594 14.76 -13.68 3.33
CA VAL A 594 15.50 -12.48 2.91
C VAL A 594 15.14 -12.16 1.48
N LEU A 595 14.66 -10.94 1.23
CA LEU A 595 14.46 -10.41 -0.12
C LEU A 595 15.44 -9.27 -0.43
N PRO A 596 15.72 -9.02 -1.72
CA PRO A 596 16.35 -7.76 -2.12
C PRO A 596 15.38 -6.60 -1.85
N GLY A 597 15.89 -5.58 -1.19
CA GLY A 597 15.07 -4.46 -0.73
C GLY A 597 15.91 -3.22 -0.57
#